data_AF-A0A197JDQ6-F1
#
_entry.id   AF-A0A197JDQ6-F1
#
_cell.length_a   1.000
_cell.length_b   1.000
_cell.length_c   1.000
_cell.angle_alpha   90.00
_cell.angle_beta   90.00
_cell.angle_gamma   90.00
#
_symmetry.space_group_name_H-M   'P 1'
#
loop_
_entity.id
_entity.type
_entity.pdbx_description
1 polymer ?
#
loop_
_entity_poly.entity_id
_entity_poly.type
_entity_poly.pdbx_seq_one_letter_code
_entity_poly.pdbx_strand_id
1 'polypeptide(L)'
;MTSVPVYIHTCIAPGPSSTSVYLVGVPVTNEGRLEVYTVDLSNINSPVATFKTSHSSTFWTSAAAKSCFNFESNPGDLNSPIIVQQFKPNSYFVNIYPNGTTSTPFSFKNTDFVSPKLCSITGSSENQEWVTAYMNATIPGKTTNSVWGGMRLHATNASDNTVSYLTSENPTSNPLLSVGTYVAASVTMAQGYHTVFDTNGGGMVYKVEDSTAPVTSNNTNVVSLSSPQQVNMSGVRLTSNAIPITMGKVAYIMDQASDLSVRLYSLNPSQSSNLMPVPVSGKVPMFSSFMATTVMNGNIILYSISGGGVAAFNSFDTNALTWSGPNLMVPEASPYPPNPSYPSSPPSSTILSPASCPGSGCPTNKSPTGAIIGGVVGGLVLLAIAAFFLIRYRRNSNKNTLGAVPVSSTDTESQNMGAVSPMQQNKHQSFLLPPYEQQQQVPMQMQQWRTSDPYHLFNPQEPSPSEGRASPTMHLVRQPQQTSPVNLWSQPQEDAASQAHIQPNIYLPPSVGSPQQIDTGIDTSYSRATRPPTLYVPVNQIPPNSIASRQEDVQHHSTDKYVE
;
A
#
# COMPACT_ATOMS: atom_id res chain seq x y z
N MET A 1 20.59 -23.97 14.52
CA MET A 1 19.91 -22.82 13.90
C MET A 1 20.11 -22.92 12.40
N THR A 2 19.05 -22.77 11.62
CA THR A 2 19.13 -22.79 10.15
C THR A 2 19.58 -21.42 9.65
N SER A 3 20.53 -21.38 8.73
CA SER A 3 20.91 -20.16 8.02
C SER A 3 19.69 -19.58 7.29
N VAL A 4 19.65 -18.26 7.15
CA VAL A 4 18.63 -17.60 6.33
C VAL A 4 18.71 -18.15 4.88
N PRO A 5 17.60 -18.63 4.30
CA PRO A 5 17.62 -19.15 2.94
C PRO A 5 17.85 -18.03 1.92
N VAL A 6 18.45 -18.39 0.79
CA VAL A 6 18.84 -17.46 -0.27
C VAL A 6 17.90 -17.62 -1.45
N TYR A 7 17.17 -16.55 -1.77
CA TYR A 7 16.23 -16.50 -2.89
C TYR A 7 16.54 -15.31 -3.80
N ILE A 8 16.70 -15.57 -5.10
CA ILE A 8 16.99 -14.55 -6.13
C ILE A 8 15.82 -13.56 -6.27
N HIS A 9 14.60 -14.09 -6.37
CA HIS A 9 13.37 -13.33 -6.44
C HIS A 9 12.46 -13.66 -5.27
N THR A 10 12.79 -13.06 -4.13
CA THR A 10 12.04 -13.16 -2.88
C THR A 10 11.05 -12.00 -2.73
N CYS A 11 10.09 -12.17 -1.83
CA CYS A 11 9.44 -11.04 -1.19
C CYS A 11 9.46 -11.22 0.32
N ILE A 12 9.38 -10.09 1.04
CA ILE A 12 9.29 -10.07 2.49
C ILE A 12 8.05 -9.29 2.92
N ALA A 13 7.47 -9.68 4.04
CA ALA A 13 6.33 -9.00 4.65
C ALA A 13 6.47 -9.00 6.19
N PRO A 14 5.76 -8.12 6.92
CA PRO A 14 5.79 -8.13 8.37
C PRO A 14 5.29 -9.47 8.91
N GLY A 15 5.98 -10.01 9.90
CA GLY A 15 5.64 -11.27 10.56
C GLY A 15 4.65 -11.09 11.71
N PRO A 16 4.38 -12.15 12.48
CA PRO A 16 3.42 -12.12 13.59
C PRO A 16 3.91 -11.34 14.81
N SER A 17 5.20 -11.01 14.88
CA SER A 17 5.79 -10.20 15.96
C SER A 17 6.41 -8.92 15.40
N SER A 18 6.61 -7.94 16.29
CA SER A 18 7.23 -6.65 15.96
C SER A 18 8.69 -6.72 15.52
N THR A 19 9.34 -7.87 15.71
CA THR A 19 10.73 -8.13 15.36
C THR A 19 10.88 -9.26 14.35
N SER A 20 9.80 -9.71 13.71
CA SER A 20 9.86 -10.83 12.76
C SER A 20 9.34 -10.44 11.40
N VAL A 21 9.88 -11.05 10.35
CA VAL A 21 9.35 -10.94 8.99
C VAL A 21 9.04 -12.32 8.41
N TYR A 22 8.10 -12.38 7.47
CA TYR A 22 8.02 -13.51 6.55
C TYR A 22 9.02 -13.32 5.42
N LEU A 23 9.77 -14.37 5.10
CA LEU A 23 10.63 -14.47 3.93
C LEU A 23 10.06 -15.54 3.01
N VAL A 24 9.67 -15.14 1.80
CA VAL A 24 9.00 -16.03 0.84
C VAL A 24 9.77 -16.08 -0.46
N GLY A 25 10.05 -17.29 -0.94
CA GLY A 25 10.74 -17.48 -2.19
C GLY A 25 10.61 -18.89 -2.74
N VAL A 26 11.21 -19.13 -3.91
CA VAL A 26 11.32 -20.45 -4.53
C VAL A 26 12.81 -20.75 -4.64
N PRO A 27 13.31 -21.82 -4.01
CA PRO A 27 14.71 -22.19 -4.14
C PRO A 27 14.99 -22.70 -5.56
N VAL A 28 16.14 -22.32 -6.13
CA VAL A 28 16.56 -22.75 -7.48
C VAL A 28 16.69 -24.27 -7.63
N THR A 29 16.89 -24.98 -6.51
CA THR A 29 17.01 -26.45 -6.47
C THR A 29 15.67 -27.16 -6.36
N ASN A 30 14.55 -26.44 -6.19
CA ASN A 30 13.22 -27.02 -6.03
C ASN A 30 12.15 -26.10 -6.66
N GLU A 31 12.23 -25.96 -7.99
CA GLU A 31 11.21 -25.28 -8.79
C GLU A 31 9.81 -25.86 -8.51
N GLY A 32 8.80 -25.01 -8.54
CA GLY A 32 7.43 -25.38 -8.18
C GLY A 32 7.16 -25.46 -6.68
N ARG A 33 8.13 -25.20 -5.81
CA ARG A 33 7.90 -25.15 -4.36
C ARG A 33 8.11 -23.73 -3.82
N LEU A 34 7.00 -23.06 -3.48
CA LEU A 34 7.04 -21.81 -2.74
C LEU A 34 7.31 -22.14 -1.27
N GLU A 35 8.39 -21.61 -0.71
CA GLU A 35 8.76 -21.80 0.70
C GLU A 35 8.55 -20.51 1.49
N VAL A 36 8.10 -20.67 2.73
CA VAL A 36 7.84 -19.58 3.66
C VAL A 36 8.63 -19.82 4.93
N TYR A 37 9.41 -18.82 5.32
CA TYR A 37 10.12 -18.79 6.58
C TYR A 37 9.63 -17.61 7.41
N THR A 38 9.58 -17.78 8.73
CA THR A 38 9.56 -16.65 9.66
C THR A 38 10.99 -16.38 10.10
N VAL A 39 11.45 -15.14 9.96
CA VAL A 39 12.79 -14.73 10.34
C VAL A 39 12.69 -13.80 11.54
N ASP A 40 13.26 -14.20 12.68
CA ASP A 40 13.40 -13.33 13.84
C ASP A 40 14.60 -12.41 13.67
N LEU A 41 14.34 -11.10 13.79
CA LEU A 41 15.27 -9.98 13.66
C LEU A 41 15.54 -9.30 15.01
N SER A 42 15.14 -9.91 16.14
CA SER A 42 15.49 -9.45 17.49
C SER A 42 16.99 -9.18 17.65
N ASN A 43 17.83 -9.97 16.96
CA ASN A 43 19.21 -9.64 16.65
C ASN A 43 19.43 -9.60 15.13
N ILE A 44 19.32 -8.41 14.54
CA ILE A 44 19.47 -8.22 13.08
C ILE A 44 20.85 -8.64 12.52
N ASN A 45 21.88 -8.72 13.37
CA ASN A 45 23.21 -9.19 12.96
C ASN A 45 23.34 -10.72 12.95
N SER A 46 22.37 -11.44 13.54
CA SER A 46 22.32 -12.90 13.56
C SER A 46 20.85 -13.37 13.50
N PRO A 47 20.17 -13.10 12.38
CA PRO A 47 18.76 -13.42 12.24
C PRO A 47 18.52 -14.94 12.25
N VAL A 48 17.42 -15.37 12.86
CA VAL A 48 17.07 -16.80 12.97
C VAL A 48 15.89 -17.09 12.06
N ALA A 49 16.12 -17.84 10.98
CA ALA A 49 15.07 -18.28 10.08
C ALA A 49 14.48 -19.62 10.54
N THR A 50 13.15 -19.69 10.66
CA THR A 50 12.39 -20.90 10.97
C THR A 50 11.47 -21.22 9.82
N PHE A 51 11.58 -22.43 9.27
CA PHE A 51 10.68 -22.91 8.21
C PHE A 51 9.25 -22.92 8.75
N LYS A 52 8.33 -22.30 8.01
CA LYS A 52 6.92 -22.17 8.41
C LYS A 52 6.03 -23.12 7.62
N THR A 53 6.10 -23.04 6.30
CA THR A 53 5.28 -23.86 5.40
C THR A 53 5.86 -23.86 3.99
N SER A 54 5.33 -24.72 3.13
CA SER A 54 5.60 -24.67 1.69
C SER A 54 4.36 -25.03 0.89
N HIS A 55 4.21 -24.39 -0.27
CA HIS A 55 3.16 -24.69 -1.23
C HIS A 55 3.76 -25.24 -2.52
N SER A 56 3.38 -26.46 -2.89
CA SER A 56 3.83 -27.10 -4.13
C SER A 56 2.84 -26.86 -5.27
N SER A 57 3.30 -26.22 -6.34
CA SER A 57 2.59 -26.06 -7.61
C SER A 57 3.57 -25.73 -8.71
N THR A 58 3.37 -26.28 -9.92
CA THR A 58 4.19 -26.01 -11.10
C THR A 58 4.20 -24.54 -11.55
N PHE A 59 3.32 -23.71 -10.97
CA PHE A 59 3.27 -22.28 -11.26
C PHE A 59 4.42 -21.49 -10.63
N TRP A 60 4.96 -21.95 -9.51
CA TRP A 60 5.97 -21.20 -8.76
C TRP A 60 7.36 -21.39 -9.36
N THR A 61 8.08 -20.29 -9.58
CA THR A 61 9.45 -20.38 -10.11
C THR A 61 10.42 -19.44 -9.41
N SER A 62 11.69 -19.85 -9.28
CA SER A 62 12.75 -19.03 -8.70
C SER A 62 13.09 -17.81 -9.58
N ALA A 63 12.82 -17.89 -10.89
CA ALA A 63 13.13 -16.86 -11.88
C ALA A 63 12.09 -15.72 -11.96
N ALA A 64 10.90 -15.90 -11.37
CA ALA A 64 9.84 -14.89 -11.43
C ALA A 64 9.89 -13.97 -10.21
N ALA A 65 9.75 -12.67 -10.47
CA ALA A 65 9.68 -11.64 -9.43
C ALA A 65 8.45 -11.86 -8.53
N LYS A 66 8.56 -11.51 -7.26
CA LYS A 66 7.49 -11.69 -6.27
C LYS A 66 7.26 -10.41 -5.49
N SER A 67 6.02 -10.20 -5.06
CA SER A 67 5.64 -9.18 -4.08
C SER A 67 4.84 -9.83 -2.96
N CYS A 68 5.02 -9.35 -1.76
CA CYS A 68 4.28 -9.77 -0.58
C CYS A 68 3.48 -8.56 -0.08
N PHE A 69 2.21 -8.75 0.21
CA PHE A 69 1.32 -7.72 0.73
C PHE A 69 0.74 -8.17 2.07
N ASN A 70 0.73 -7.27 3.05
CA ASN A 70 0.04 -7.44 4.32
C ASN A 70 -1.29 -6.67 4.29
N PHE A 71 -2.28 -7.16 5.03
CA PHE A 71 -3.53 -6.44 5.26
C PHE A 71 -3.39 -5.57 6.51
N GLU A 72 -3.15 -4.28 6.33
CA GLU A 72 -2.85 -3.37 7.45
C GLU A 72 -4.07 -2.95 8.25
N SER A 73 -5.25 -3.00 7.66
CA SER A 73 -6.50 -2.59 8.32
C SER A 73 -7.01 -3.60 9.35
N ASN A 74 -6.34 -4.74 9.51
CA ASN A 74 -6.63 -5.73 10.55
C ASN A 74 -5.39 -6.07 11.41
N PRO A 75 -4.77 -5.07 12.09
CA PRO A 75 -3.51 -5.26 12.80
C PRO A 75 -3.65 -6.10 14.10
N GLY A 76 -4.89 -6.39 14.52
CA GLY A 76 -5.18 -7.20 15.70
C GLY A 76 -5.52 -8.66 15.41
N ASP A 77 -5.78 -9.02 14.16
CA ASP A 77 -6.07 -10.40 13.81
C ASP A 77 -4.77 -11.16 13.59
N LEU A 78 -4.41 -11.96 14.61
CA LEU A 78 -3.29 -12.90 14.55
C LEU A 78 -3.41 -13.92 13.41
N ASN A 79 -4.56 -13.99 12.72
CA ASN A 79 -4.79 -14.82 11.55
C ASN A 79 -4.79 -14.03 10.23
N SER A 80 -4.49 -12.73 10.23
CA SER A 80 -4.40 -11.94 9.00
C SER A 80 -3.31 -12.53 8.08
N PRO A 81 -3.66 -13.00 6.88
CA PRO A 81 -2.69 -13.62 5.98
C PRO A 81 -1.80 -12.57 5.30
N ILE A 82 -0.69 -13.03 4.75
CA ILE A 82 0.01 -12.29 3.70
C ILE A 82 -0.44 -12.78 2.33
N ILE A 83 -0.54 -11.89 1.35
CA ILE A 83 -0.70 -12.28 -0.06
C ILE A 83 0.67 -12.32 -0.69
N VAL A 84 0.97 -13.43 -1.35
CA VAL A 84 2.14 -13.56 -2.22
C VAL A 84 1.68 -13.51 -3.65
N GLN A 85 2.23 -12.57 -4.41
CA GLN A 85 2.01 -12.43 -5.85
C GLN A 85 3.29 -12.75 -6.60
N GLN A 86 3.24 -13.68 -7.54
CA GLN A 86 4.30 -13.88 -8.54
C GLN A 86 3.95 -13.13 -9.83
N PHE A 87 4.97 -12.52 -10.45
CA PHE A 87 4.84 -11.70 -11.66
C PHE A 87 5.56 -12.37 -12.83
N LYS A 88 4.88 -12.48 -13.97
CA LYS A 88 5.34 -13.10 -15.23
C LYS A 88 5.84 -14.56 -15.09
N PRO A 89 5.80 -15.37 -16.17
CA PRO A 89 5.03 -15.16 -17.39
C PRO A 89 3.52 -15.20 -17.14
N ASN A 90 3.09 -15.88 -16.08
CA ASN A 90 1.72 -15.90 -15.58
C ASN A 90 1.69 -15.37 -14.15
N SER A 91 0.69 -14.56 -13.84
CA SER A 91 0.60 -13.98 -12.50
C SER A 91 -0.30 -14.80 -11.58
N TYR A 92 0.26 -15.23 -10.46
CA TYR A 92 -0.42 -16.06 -9.48
C TYR A 92 -0.36 -15.44 -8.11
N PHE A 93 -1.40 -15.70 -7.34
CA PHE A 93 -1.58 -15.21 -5.99
C PHE A 93 -1.83 -16.38 -5.06
N VAL A 94 -1.36 -16.28 -3.82
CA VAL A 94 -1.70 -17.21 -2.75
C VAL A 94 -1.74 -16.48 -1.42
N ASN A 95 -2.75 -16.77 -0.60
CA ASN A 95 -2.83 -16.28 0.76
C ASN A 95 -2.09 -17.25 1.67
N ILE A 96 -1.23 -16.74 2.53
CA ILE A 96 -0.44 -17.52 3.48
C ILE A 96 -0.79 -17.05 4.88
N TYR A 97 -1.37 -17.94 5.67
CA TYR A 97 -1.87 -17.63 6.99
C TYR A 97 -0.78 -17.79 8.05
N PRO A 98 -0.85 -17.03 9.17
CA PRO A 98 0.14 -17.12 10.24
C PRO A 98 0.27 -18.48 10.91
N ASN A 99 -0.74 -19.36 10.81
CA ASN A 99 -0.69 -20.74 11.27
C ASN A 99 0.07 -21.69 10.31
N GLY A 100 0.49 -21.21 9.13
CA GLY A 100 1.19 -21.98 8.10
C GLY A 100 0.30 -22.64 7.05
N THR A 101 -1.03 -22.46 7.13
CA THR A 101 -1.92 -22.89 6.03
C THR A 101 -1.81 -21.93 4.85
N THR A 102 -2.11 -22.44 3.66
CA THR A 102 -2.09 -21.67 2.41
C THR A 102 -3.42 -21.86 1.68
N SER A 103 -3.93 -20.81 1.03
CA SER A 103 -5.06 -20.96 0.12
C SER A 103 -4.65 -21.70 -1.16
N THR A 104 -5.64 -22.15 -1.93
CA THR A 104 -5.39 -22.54 -3.32
C THR A 104 -4.87 -21.32 -4.11
N PRO A 105 -3.84 -21.47 -4.96
CA PRO A 105 -3.39 -20.40 -5.81
C PRO A 105 -4.50 -19.96 -6.77
N PHE A 106 -4.59 -18.66 -7.03
CA PHE A 106 -5.54 -18.11 -7.99
C PHE A 106 -4.84 -17.16 -8.96
N SER A 107 -5.49 -16.88 -10.08
CA SER A 107 -5.05 -15.90 -11.08
C SER A 107 -6.25 -15.14 -11.62
N PHE A 108 -6.01 -13.93 -12.11
CA PHE A 108 -7.03 -13.18 -12.83
C PHE A 108 -7.01 -13.60 -14.29
N LYS A 109 -8.15 -14.12 -14.78
CA LYS A 109 -8.27 -14.57 -16.17
C LYS A 109 -7.92 -13.41 -17.12
N ASN A 110 -7.10 -13.70 -18.12
CA ASN A 110 -6.66 -12.75 -19.15
C ASN A 110 -5.88 -11.54 -18.62
N THR A 111 -5.31 -11.62 -17.42
CA THR A 111 -4.54 -10.53 -16.81
C THR A 111 -3.18 -11.04 -16.35
N ASP A 112 -2.12 -10.40 -16.81
CA ASP A 112 -0.78 -10.56 -16.26
C ASP A 112 -0.26 -9.25 -15.71
N PHE A 113 0.43 -9.31 -14.58
CA PHE A 113 1.04 -8.15 -13.94
C PHE A 113 2.47 -8.02 -14.43
N VAL A 114 2.83 -6.81 -14.86
CA VAL A 114 4.07 -6.60 -15.61
C VAL A 114 5.30 -6.70 -14.70
N SER A 115 5.22 -6.13 -13.51
CA SER A 115 6.34 -6.03 -12.56
C SER A 115 5.82 -5.70 -11.16
N PRO A 116 6.45 -6.20 -10.08
CA PRO A 116 6.17 -5.74 -8.73
C PRO A 116 6.47 -4.25 -8.55
N LYS A 117 7.37 -3.67 -9.35
CA LYS A 117 7.65 -2.22 -9.32
C LYS A 117 6.47 -1.36 -9.75
N LEU A 118 5.51 -1.96 -10.46
CA LEU A 118 4.35 -1.29 -11.04
C LEU A 118 3.06 -1.77 -10.38
N CYS A 119 3.13 -2.15 -9.10
CA CYS A 119 2.02 -2.65 -8.30
C CYS A 119 2.13 -2.01 -6.92
N SER A 120 1.13 -1.22 -6.52
CA SER A 120 1.16 -0.46 -5.26
C SER A 120 -0.18 -0.51 -4.53
N ILE A 121 -0.16 -0.74 -3.22
CA ILE A 121 -1.34 -0.60 -2.36
C ILE A 121 -1.71 0.89 -2.26
N THR A 122 -2.93 1.24 -2.61
CA THR A 122 -3.43 2.62 -2.69
C THR A 122 -4.59 2.89 -1.75
N GLY A 123 -5.11 1.86 -1.08
CA GLY A 123 -6.18 1.98 -0.10
C GLY A 123 -6.27 0.72 0.75
N SER A 124 -6.69 0.85 2.01
CA SER A 124 -6.87 -0.26 2.95
C SER A 124 -8.11 -0.02 3.80
N SER A 125 -8.99 -1.01 3.92
CA SER A 125 -10.18 -0.97 4.76
C SER A 125 -10.59 -2.37 5.20
N GLU A 126 -10.74 -2.57 6.51
CA GLU A 126 -11.10 -3.84 7.15
C GLU A 126 -10.24 -5.05 6.69
N ASN A 127 -10.79 -5.90 5.82
CA ASN A 127 -10.15 -7.09 5.26
C ASN A 127 -9.86 -6.92 3.77
N GLN A 128 -9.89 -5.69 3.27
CA GLN A 128 -9.76 -5.36 1.87
C GLN A 128 -8.60 -4.39 1.65
N GLU A 129 -7.82 -4.66 0.60
CA GLU A 129 -6.75 -3.79 0.12
C GLU A 129 -7.03 -3.43 -1.33
N TRP A 130 -6.87 -2.16 -1.66
CA TRP A 130 -6.96 -1.65 -3.02
C TRP A 130 -5.56 -1.48 -3.56
N VAL A 131 -5.36 -2.00 -4.77
CA VAL A 131 -4.06 -2.02 -5.42
C VAL A 131 -4.22 -1.45 -6.81
N THR A 132 -3.39 -0.49 -7.16
CA THR A 132 -3.26 -0.02 -8.55
C THR A 132 -2.06 -0.69 -9.18
N ALA A 133 -2.22 -1.25 -10.38
CA ALA A 133 -1.14 -1.96 -11.05
C ALA A 133 -1.13 -1.77 -12.57
N TYR A 134 0.07 -1.87 -13.15
CA TYR A 134 0.26 -1.94 -14.59
C TYR A 134 0.20 -3.39 -15.07
N MET A 135 -0.74 -3.66 -15.97
CA MET A 135 -1.12 -5.01 -16.36
C MET A 135 -1.03 -5.17 -17.87
N ASN A 136 -0.70 -6.37 -18.32
CA ASN A 136 -0.95 -6.82 -19.67
C ASN A 136 -2.29 -7.56 -19.69
N ALA A 137 -3.33 -6.90 -20.19
CA ALA A 137 -4.68 -7.45 -20.21
C ALA A 137 -5.10 -7.83 -21.63
N THR A 138 -5.64 -9.04 -21.79
CA THR A 138 -6.30 -9.46 -23.02
C THR A 138 -7.80 -9.28 -22.87
N ILE A 139 -8.30 -8.12 -23.31
CA ILE A 139 -9.72 -7.79 -23.24
C ILE A 139 -10.42 -8.37 -24.49
N PRO A 140 -11.43 -9.26 -24.34
CA PRO A 140 -12.15 -9.81 -25.48
C PRO A 140 -12.64 -8.71 -26.44
N GLY A 141 -12.30 -8.84 -27.72
CA GLY A 141 -12.65 -7.87 -28.76
C GLY A 141 -11.79 -6.60 -28.81
N LYS A 142 -10.72 -6.50 -28.01
CA LYS A 142 -9.70 -5.45 -28.11
C LYS A 142 -8.31 -6.08 -28.27
N THR A 143 -7.37 -5.36 -28.87
CA THR A 143 -5.97 -5.79 -28.91
C THR A 143 -5.41 -5.86 -27.49
N THR A 144 -4.61 -6.88 -27.22
CA THR A 144 -3.84 -7.00 -25.98
C THR A 144 -2.95 -5.77 -25.83
N ASN A 145 -3.28 -4.90 -24.88
CA ASN A 145 -2.53 -3.69 -24.60
C ASN A 145 -2.19 -3.65 -23.12
N SER A 146 -1.02 -3.10 -22.80
CA SER A 146 -0.69 -2.81 -21.41
C SER A 146 -1.53 -1.63 -20.93
N VAL A 147 -2.17 -1.77 -19.76
CA VAL A 147 -3.09 -0.79 -19.19
C VAL A 147 -2.90 -0.69 -17.68
N TRP A 148 -3.21 0.47 -17.13
CA TRP A 148 -3.37 0.64 -15.69
C TRP A 148 -4.75 0.16 -15.27
N GLY A 149 -4.82 -0.59 -14.17
CA GLY A 149 -6.06 -1.07 -13.61
C GLY A 149 -6.04 -1.08 -12.08
N GLY A 150 -7.21 -1.25 -11.50
CA GLY A 150 -7.41 -1.39 -10.06
C GLY A 150 -7.72 -2.84 -9.68
N MET A 151 -7.26 -3.25 -8.52
CA MET A 151 -7.65 -4.50 -7.86
C MET A 151 -8.19 -4.20 -6.48
N ARG A 152 -9.11 -5.04 -6.03
CA ARG A 152 -9.49 -5.16 -4.64
C ARG A 152 -9.21 -6.58 -4.20
N LEU A 153 -8.29 -6.71 -3.26
CA LEU A 153 -7.86 -7.96 -2.67
C LEU A 153 -8.55 -8.13 -1.33
N HIS A 154 -8.96 -9.35 -1.02
CA HIS A 154 -9.66 -9.73 0.20
C HIS A 154 -8.79 -10.71 0.99
N ALA A 155 -8.64 -10.45 2.29
CA ALA A 155 -7.75 -11.21 3.16
C ALA A 155 -8.17 -12.67 3.30
N THR A 156 -9.45 -12.90 3.61
CA THR A 156 -9.95 -14.22 3.98
C THR A 156 -10.60 -15.00 2.83
N ASN A 157 -11.04 -14.32 1.77
CA ASN A 157 -11.78 -14.94 0.67
C ASN A 157 -11.22 -14.53 -0.69
N ALA A 158 -10.29 -15.33 -1.22
CA ALA A 158 -9.68 -15.07 -2.52
C ALA A 158 -10.69 -15.06 -3.69
N SER A 159 -11.87 -15.66 -3.53
CA SER A 159 -12.93 -15.61 -4.56
C SER A 159 -13.61 -14.25 -4.66
N ASP A 160 -13.49 -13.40 -3.64
CA ASP A 160 -14.01 -12.03 -3.64
C ASP A 160 -13.00 -11.02 -4.22
N ASN A 161 -11.84 -11.50 -4.66
CA ASN A 161 -10.85 -10.66 -5.31
C ASN A 161 -11.36 -10.22 -6.68
N THR A 162 -11.30 -8.91 -6.93
CA THR A 162 -11.81 -8.31 -8.16
C THR A 162 -10.72 -7.48 -8.83
N VAL A 163 -10.66 -7.54 -10.17
CA VAL A 163 -9.83 -6.67 -10.99
C VAL A 163 -10.72 -5.86 -11.93
N SER A 164 -10.36 -4.59 -12.13
CA SER A 164 -10.99 -3.69 -13.10
C SER A 164 -9.92 -3.04 -13.96
N TYR A 165 -10.12 -3.09 -15.27
CA TYR A 165 -9.24 -2.47 -16.28
C TYR A 165 -9.61 -1.02 -16.58
N LEU A 166 -10.61 -0.49 -15.87
CA LEU A 166 -11.08 0.86 -16.03
C LEU A 166 -10.55 1.69 -14.86
N THR A 167 -9.78 2.71 -15.21
CA THR A 167 -9.41 3.80 -14.31
C THR A 167 -10.01 5.09 -14.88
N SER A 168 -10.42 6.00 -14.00
CA SER A 168 -10.97 7.31 -14.42
C SER A 168 -9.93 8.18 -15.13
N GLU A 169 -8.65 7.97 -14.82
CA GLU A 169 -7.49 8.63 -15.42
C GLU A 169 -6.43 7.59 -15.72
N ASN A 170 -5.72 7.73 -16.84
CA ASN A 170 -4.67 6.79 -17.23
C ASN A 170 -3.28 7.36 -16.90
N PRO A 171 -2.52 6.72 -15.99
CA PRO A 171 -1.12 7.06 -15.82
C PRO A 171 -0.28 6.78 -17.07
N THR A 172 0.96 7.29 -17.06
CA THR A 172 1.92 7.16 -18.16
C THR A 172 2.04 5.71 -18.68
N SER A 173 2.18 5.57 -20.00
CA SER A 173 2.38 4.29 -20.69
C SER A 173 3.83 3.79 -20.65
N ASN A 174 4.77 4.62 -20.20
CA ASN A 174 6.18 4.28 -20.02
C ASN A 174 6.59 4.36 -18.54
N PRO A 175 5.96 3.59 -17.65
CA PRO A 175 6.23 3.71 -16.22
C PRO A 175 7.54 3.02 -15.82
N LEU A 176 8.28 3.67 -14.93
CA LEU A 176 9.46 3.14 -14.28
C LEU A 176 9.09 2.36 -13.01
N LEU A 177 8.33 3.00 -12.12
CA LEU A 177 7.83 2.42 -10.87
C LEU A 177 6.58 3.16 -10.40
N SER A 178 5.83 2.55 -9.50
CA SER A 178 4.74 3.17 -8.76
C SER A 178 4.91 2.98 -7.25
N VAL A 179 4.57 4.00 -6.47
CA VAL A 179 4.45 3.93 -5.02
C VAL A 179 3.05 4.28 -4.57
N GLY A 180 2.61 3.65 -3.50
CA GLY A 180 1.34 3.93 -2.85
C GLY A 180 1.52 4.57 -1.49
N THR A 181 0.53 5.38 -1.11
CA THR A 181 0.28 5.78 0.29
C THR A 181 -1.21 5.60 0.54
N TYR A 182 -1.60 5.27 1.76
CA TYR A 182 -2.99 5.07 2.13
C TYR A 182 -3.22 5.41 3.60
N VAL A 183 -4.47 5.69 3.91
CA VAL A 183 -4.94 5.79 5.29
C VAL A 183 -5.80 4.56 5.53
N ALA A 184 -5.35 3.67 6.43
CA ALA A 184 -6.17 2.56 6.87
C ALA A 184 -7.47 3.12 7.47
N ALA A 185 -8.59 2.85 6.81
CA ALA A 185 -9.90 3.33 7.21
C ALA A 185 -10.71 2.20 7.86
N SER A 186 -11.52 2.54 8.86
CA SER A 186 -12.51 1.62 9.45
C SER A 186 -13.91 1.80 8.86
N VAL A 187 -14.03 2.55 7.76
CA VAL A 187 -15.30 3.00 7.18
C VAL A 187 -15.34 2.68 5.69
N THR A 188 -16.52 2.83 5.09
CA THR A 188 -16.90 2.36 3.75
C THR A 188 -16.08 2.88 2.55
N MET A 189 -15.11 3.78 2.76
CA MET A 189 -14.27 4.30 1.69
C MET A 189 -12.80 4.28 2.11
N ALA A 190 -12.01 3.47 1.41
CA ALA A 190 -10.56 3.55 1.48
C ALA A 190 -10.10 4.77 0.68
N GLN A 191 -9.03 5.41 1.17
CA GLN A 191 -8.44 6.58 0.53
C GLN A 191 -6.92 6.50 0.59
N GLY A 192 -6.29 7.02 -0.45
CA GLY A 192 -4.84 7.13 -0.51
C GLY A 192 -4.38 7.88 -1.73
N TYR A 193 -3.16 7.60 -2.13
CA TYR A 193 -2.54 8.17 -3.31
C TYR A 193 -1.75 7.11 -4.05
N HIS A 194 -1.85 7.17 -5.37
CA HIS A 194 -1.04 6.43 -6.31
C HIS A 194 -0.07 7.40 -6.97
N THR A 195 1.23 7.14 -6.89
CA THR A 195 2.22 7.95 -7.60
C THR A 195 2.97 7.09 -8.59
N VAL A 196 3.01 7.51 -9.86
CA VAL A 196 3.73 6.83 -10.93
C VAL A 196 4.88 7.69 -11.39
N PHE A 197 6.07 7.11 -11.44
CA PHE A 197 7.26 7.72 -12.03
C PHE A 197 7.51 7.11 -13.40
N ASP A 198 7.88 7.93 -14.38
CA ASP A 198 8.15 7.50 -15.74
C ASP A 198 9.65 7.33 -16.03
N THR A 199 9.97 6.69 -17.15
CA THR A 199 11.35 6.51 -17.60
C THR A 199 12.03 7.79 -18.07
N ASN A 200 11.27 8.88 -18.27
CA ASN A 200 11.80 10.19 -18.66
C ASN A 200 12.22 11.02 -17.43
N GLY A 201 12.01 10.49 -16.22
CA GLY A 201 12.36 11.13 -14.95
C GLY A 201 11.28 12.03 -14.39
N GLY A 202 10.05 11.99 -14.93
CA GLY A 202 8.88 12.67 -14.38
C GLY A 202 8.12 11.80 -13.38
N GLY A 203 7.14 12.40 -12.70
CA GLY A 203 6.20 11.68 -11.85
C GLY A 203 4.84 12.36 -11.79
N MET A 204 3.79 11.57 -11.58
CA MET A 204 2.40 12.02 -11.43
C MET A 204 1.78 11.37 -10.20
N VAL A 205 1.13 12.17 -9.36
CA VAL A 205 0.34 11.76 -8.20
C VAL A 205 -1.14 11.79 -8.56
N TYR A 206 -1.85 10.75 -8.15
CA TYR A 206 -3.29 10.61 -8.26
C TYR A 206 -3.84 10.38 -6.86
N LYS A 207 -4.84 11.14 -6.44
CA LYS A 207 -5.62 10.78 -5.26
C LYS A 207 -6.48 9.57 -5.64
N VAL A 208 -6.56 8.59 -4.75
CA VAL A 208 -7.33 7.38 -4.95
C VAL A 208 -8.56 7.40 -4.07
N GLU A 209 -9.72 7.15 -4.69
CA GLU A 209 -11.00 7.00 -4.03
C GLU A 209 -11.57 5.62 -4.35
N ASP A 210 -11.76 4.84 -3.28
CA ASP A 210 -12.11 3.43 -3.36
C ASP A 210 -13.41 3.17 -2.59
N SER A 211 -14.23 2.25 -3.10
CA SER A 211 -15.51 1.87 -2.48
C SER A 211 -15.47 0.44 -1.94
N THR A 212 -15.88 0.25 -0.69
CA THR A 212 -16.11 -1.08 -0.11
C THR A 212 -17.40 -1.73 -0.61
N ALA A 213 -18.23 -1.00 -1.39
CA ALA A 213 -19.49 -1.53 -1.88
C ALA A 213 -19.27 -2.81 -2.71
N PRO A 214 -20.19 -3.79 -2.65
CA PRO A 214 -20.11 -4.98 -3.49
C PRO A 214 -19.99 -4.62 -4.97
N VAL A 215 -19.08 -5.28 -5.68
CA VAL A 215 -18.94 -5.11 -7.14
C VAL A 215 -20.07 -5.91 -7.79
N THR A 216 -21.12 -5.22 -8.19
CA THR A 216 -22.33 -5.84 -8.77
C THR A 216 -22.25 -6.04 -10.28
N SER A 217 -21.26 -5.42 -10.95
CA SER A 217 -21.05 -5.54 -12.39
C SER A 217 -19.57 -5.46 -12.77
N ASN A 218 -19.22 -6.08 -13.90
CA ASN A 218 -17.87 -6.04 -14.48
C ASN A 218 -17.41 -4.63 -14.91
N ASN A 219 -18.32 -3.66 -14.95
CA ASN A 219 -18.06 -2.27 -15.34
C ASN A 219 -17.87 -1.34 -14.13
N THR A 220 -17.91 -1.89 -12.91
CA THR A 220 -17.71 -1.07 -11.70
C THR A 220 -16.22 -0.75 -11.57
N ASN A 221 -15.88 0.53 -11.49
CA ASN A 221 -14.52 0.94 -11.19
C ASN A 221 -14.23 0.54 -9.73
N VAL A 222 -13.24 -0.35 -9.57
CA VAL A 222 -12.77 -0.77 -8.24
C VAL A 222 -11.94 0.35 -7.61
N VAL A 223 -11.20 1.08 -8.46
CA VAL A 223 -10.32 2.19 -8.10
C VAL A 223 -10.68 3.39 -8.96
N SER A 224 -10.85 4.56 -8.34
CA SER A 224 -11.01 5.83 -9.04
C SER A 224 -9.79 6.73 -8.77
N LEU A 225 -9.17 7.23 -9.84
CA LEU A 225 -8.03 8.13 -9.80
C LEU A 225 -8.50 9.57 -10.07
N SER A 226 -8.09 10.53 -9.23
CA SER A 226 -8.31 11.95 -9.48
C SER A 226 -7.51 12.44 -10.69
N SER A 227 -7.77 13.67 -11.14
CA SER A 227 -6.86 14.36 -12.07
C SER A 227 -5.43 14.37 -11.52
N PRO A 228 -4.42 14.15 -12.38
CA PRO A 228 -3.03 14.04 -11.94
C PRO A 228 -2.45 15.36 -11.45
N GLN A 229 -1.60 15.28 -10.43
CA GLN A 229 -0.72 16.36 -10.01
C GLN A 229 0.74 15.98 -10.28
N GLN A 230 1.50 16.87 -10.91
CA GLN A 230 2.90 16.64 -11.19
C GLN A 230 3.73 16.53 -9.89
N VAL A 231 4.59 15.53 -9.84
CA VAL A 231 5.63 15.39 -8.80
C VAL A 231 6.75 16.37 -9.12
N ASN A 232 7.11 17.19 -8.13
CA ASN A 232 8.34 17.97 -8.22
C ASN A 232 9.52 17.07 -7.84
N MET A 233 10.32 16.73 -8.84
CA MET A 233 11.43 15.80 -8.68
C MET A 233 12.62 16.39 -7.92
N SER A 234 12.68 17.71 -7.67
CA SER A 234 13.78 18.34 -6.92
C SER A 234 15.20 17.99 -7.42
N GLY A 235 15.34 17.76 -8.73
CA GLY A 235 16.61 17.32 -9.35
C GLY A 235 16.96 15.84 -9.13
N VAL A 236 16.11 15.07 -8.46
CA VAL A 236 16.24 13.61 -8.32
C VAL A 236 15.99 12.94 -9.67
N ARG A 237 16.87 12.02 -10.03
CA ARG A 237 16.69 11.11 -11.17
C ARG A 237 16.74 9.68 -10.66
N LEU A 238 15.60 8.99 -10.74
CA LEU A 238 15.48 7.60 -10.32
C LEU A 238 16.16 6.68 -11.34
N THR A 239 16.87 5.66 -10.87
CA THR A 239 17.46 4.64 -11.76
C THR A 239 16.46 3.53 -12.12
N SER A 240 16.77 2.72 -13.13
CA SER A 240 16.02 1.50 -13.44
C SER A 240 16.00 0.48 -12.30
N ASN A 241 16.95 0.60 -11.36
CA ASN A 241 17.10 -0.30 -10.21
C ASN A 241 16.26 0.13 -9.02
N ALA A 242 15.64 1.33 -9.04
CA ALA A 242 14.80 1.81 -7.95
C ALA A 242 13.71 0.80 -7.53
N ILE A 243 13.49 0.69 -6.22
CA ILE A 243 12.57 -0.23 -5.55
C ILE A 243 11.52 0.63 -4.82
N PRO A 244 10.23 0.51 -5.21
CA PRO A 244 9.17 1.23 -4.52
C PRO A 244 8.90 0.63 -3.14
N ILE A 245 8.62 1.49 -2.17
CA ILE A 245 8.24 1.10 -0.81
C ILE A 245 6.94 1.82 -0.50
N THR A 246 5.85 1.04 -0.54
CA THR A 246 4.52 1.51 -0.19
C THR A 246 4.36 1.44 1.33
N MET A 247 3.86 2.52 1.92
CA MET A 247 3.70 2.68 3.36
C MET A 247 2.58 3.69 3.61
N GLY A 248 1.87 3.57 4.73
CA GLY A 248 0.68 4.36 5.04
C GLY A 248 0.75 5.84 4.61
N LYS A 249 1.39 6.72 5.40
CA LYS A 249 1.35 8.17 5.11
C LYS A 249 2.46 8.69 4.19
N VAL A 250 3.61 8.05 4.21
CA VAL A 250 4.82 8.51 3.50
C VAL A 250 5.35 7.34 2.70
N ALA A 251 5.39 7.48 1.39
CA ALA A 251 6.03 6.51 0.52
C ALA A 251 7.54 6.73 0.51
N TYR A 252 8.28 5.64 0.35
CA TYR A 252 9.72 5.67 0.16
C TYR A 252 10.10 5.04 -1.19
N ILE A 253 11.24 5.46 -1.72
CA ILE A 253 11.86 4.85 -2.89
C ILE A 253 13.30 4.59 -2.52
N MET A 254 13.71 3.33 -2.63
CA MET A 254 15.10 2.92 -2.46
C MET A 254 15.76 2.85 -3.82
N ASP A 255 16.91 3.48 -4.01
CA ASP A 255 17.57 3.59 -5.31
C ASP A 255 19.08 3.35 -5.20
N GLN A 256 19.70 3.06 -6.34
CA GLN A 256 21.12 2.81 -6.44
C GLN A 256 21.89 4.11 -6.66
N ALA A 257 22.85 4.40 -5.80
CA ALA A 257 23.83 5.45 -6.01
C ALA A 257 24.95 5.04 -6.99
N SER A 258 25.70 6.02 -7.47
CA SER A 258 26.87 5.79 -8.35
C SER A 258 27.99 4.99 -7.67
N ASP A 259 28.12 5.08 -6.35
CA ASP A 259 29.08 4.31 -5.51
C ASP A 259 28.51 2.96 -5.06
N LEU A 260 27.41 2.51 -5.68
CA LEU A 260 26.66 1.30 -5.33
C LEU A 260 26.03 1.34 -3.93
N SER A 261 26.02 2.47 -3.22
CA SER A 261 25.29 2.60 -1.97
C SER A 261 23.78 2.71 -2.18
N VAL A 262 23.01 2.40 -1.13
CA VAL A 262 21.56 2.65 -1.11
C VAL A 262 21.27 4.14 -0.86
N ARG A 263 20.46 4.76 -1.73
CA ARG A 263 19.81 6.06 -1.51
C ARG A 263 18.34 5.87 -1.18
N LEU A 264 17.81 6.74 -0.33
CA LEU A 264 16.39 6.79 0.00
C LEU A 264 15.82 8.14 -0.41
N TYR A 265 14.64 8.09 -1.02
CA TYR A 265 13.78 9.24 -1.27
C TYR A 265 12.44 9.04 -0.57
N SER A 266 11.82 10.12 -0.15
CA SER A 266 10.49 10.11 0.48
C SER A 266 9.52 11.02 -0.27
N LEU A 267 8.26 10.64 -0.27
CA LEU A 267 7.15 11.41 -0.82
C LEU A 267 5.94 11.30 0.12
N ASN A 268 5.35 12.45 0.49
CA ASN A 268 4.09 12.49 1.24
C ASN A 268 3.04 13.27 0.44
N PRO A 269 2.31 12.59 -0.46
CA PRO A 269 1.35 13.22 -1.37
C PRO A 269 0.25 14.04 -0.67
N SER A 270 -0.09 13.70 0.57
CA SER A 270 -1.10 14.42 1.35
C SER A 270 -0.65 15.81 1.82
N GLN A 271 0.68 16.04 1.84
CA GLN A 271 1.29 17.29 2.31
C GLN A 271 2.02 18.04 1.19
N SER A 272 2.66 17.31 0.27
CA SER A 272 3.46 17.89 -0.81
C SER A 272 3.64 16.89 -1.95
N SER A 273 3.73 17.37 -3.20
CA SER A 273 4.15 16.56 -4.34
C SER A 273 5.66 16.58 -4.57
N ASN A 274 6.46 17.03 -3.61
CA ASN A 274 7.93 17.03 -3.72
C ASN A 274 8.49 15.64 -3.39
N LEU A 275 9.24 15.05 -4.32
CA LEU A 275 10.12 13.94 -4.02
C LEU A 275 11.40 14.51 -3.39
N MET A 276 11.72 14.08 -2.17
CA MET A 276 12.86 14.60 -1.42
C MET A 276 13.85 13.50 -1.06
N PRO A 277 15.17 13.74 -1.17
CA PRO A 277 16.17 12.83 -0.61
C PRO A 277 16.05 12.77 0.91
N VAL A 278 16.12 11.56 1.46
CA VAL A 278 16.12 11.33 2.91
C VAL A 278 17.56 11.49 3.41
N PRO A 279 17.84 12.41 4.35
CA PRO A 279 19.18 12.57 4.87
C PRO A 279 19.52 11.37 5.75
N VAL A 280 20.40 10.49 5.27
CA VAL A 280 20.83 9.30 6.01
C VAL A 280 22.09 9.63 6.81
N SER A 281 22.05 9.33 8.11
CA SER A 281 23.20 9.48 8.98
C SER A 281 24.00 8.18 9.08
N GLY A 282 25.33 8.28 8.97
CA GLY A 282 26.24 7.16 9.20
C GLY A 282 26.44 6.26 7.97
N LYS A 283 26.50 4.95 8.21
CA LYS A 283 26.77 3.94 7.18
C LYS A 283 25.47 3.45 6.54
N VAL A 284 25.55 2.98 5.29
CA VAL A 284 24.43 2.49 4.48
C VAL A 284 24.74 1.10 3.93
N PRO A 285 23.73 0.25 3.65
CA PRO A 285 23.97 -1.01 2.96
C PRO A 285 24.41 -0.77 1.50
N MET A 286 25.18 -1.71 0.96
CA MET A 286 25.48 -1.78 -0.47
C MET A 286 24.23 -2.23 -1.22
N PHE A 287 23.89 -1.54 -2.31
CA PHE A 287 22.80 -1.87 -3.21
C PHE A 287 23.06 -3.19 -3.95
N SER A 288 22.02 -4.02 -4.10
CA SER A 288 22.05 -5.31 -4.81
C SER A 288 20.77 -5.45 -5.64
N SER A 289 20.86 -6.11 -6.80
CA SER A 289 19.70 -6.42 -7.63
C SER A 289 18.75 -7.44 -6.98
N PHE A 290 19.21 -8.15 -5.96
CA PHE A 290 18.44 -9.16 -5.22
C PHE A 290 18.03 -8.63 -3.86
N MET A 291 17.32 -7.52 -3.86
CA MET A 291 16.80 -6.86 -2.68
C MET A 291 15.28 -6.97 -2.62
N ALA A 292 14.76 -7.17 -1.42
CA ALA A 292 13.35 -7.07 -1.12
C ALA A 292 13.18 -6.21 0.14
N THR A 293 12.10 -5.44 0.17
CA THR A 293 11.83 -4.52 1.29
C THR A 293 10.44 -4.76 1.85
N THR A 294 10.27 -4.47 3.13
CA THR A 294 8.97 -4.35 3.78
C THR A 294 9.05 -3.28 4.86
N VAL A 295 7.90 -2.85 5.35
CA VAL A 295 7.81 -1.84 6.40
C VAL A 295 7.24 -2.48 7.66
N MET A 296 7.93 -2.33 8.77
CA MET A 296 7.54 -2.88 10.06
C MET A 296 7.86 -1.88 11.17
N ASN A 297 6.87 -1.45 11.94
CA ASN A 297 7.05 -0.57 13.10
C ASN A 297 7.86 0.69 12.83
N GLY A 298 7.57 1.39 11.72
CA GLY A 298 8.31 2.60 11.34
C GLY A 298 9.74 2.34 10.87
N ASN A 299 10.10 1.08 10.62
CA ASN A 299 11.37 0.69 10.01
C ASN A 299 11.14 0.16 8.60
N ILE A 300 12.07 0.47 7.69
CA ILE A 300 12.19 -0.22 6.41
C ILE A 300 13.15 -1.38 6.63
N ILE A 301 12.63 -2.61 6.56
CA ILE A 301 13.43 -3.82 6.61
C ILE A 301 13.86 -4.17 5.19
N LEU A 302 15.15 -4.39 5.02
CA LEU A 302 15.79 -4.73 3.76
C LEU A 302 16.38 -6.13 3.85
N TYR A 303 15.87 -7.06 3.05
CA TYR A 303 16.57 -8.31 2.73
C TYR A 303 17.47 -8.07 1.53
N SER A 304 18.69 -8.59 1.58
CA SER A 304 19.62 -8.55 0.45
C SER A 304 20.49 -9.80 0.40
N ILE A 305 21.00 -10.11 -0.79
CA ILE A 305 22.07 -11.09 -0.99
C ILE A 305 23.36 -10.32 -1.25
N SER A 306 24.34 -10.46 -0.36
CA SER A 306 25.65 -9.83 -0.49
C SER A 306 26.58 -10.61 -1.43
N GLY A 307 27.69 -10.00 -1.82
CA GLY A 307 28.78 -10.69 -2.52
C GLY A 307 29.21 -11.93 -1.73
N GLY A 308 29.18 -13.10 -2.38
CA GLY A 308 29.37 -14.40 -1.73
C GLY A 308 28.09 -15.22 -1.52
N GLY A 309 26.92 -14.69 -1.91
CA GLY A 309 25.66 -15.45 -1.86
C GLY A 309 25.09 -15.59 -0.44
N VAL A 310 25.47 -14.70 0.48
CA VAL A 310 24.99 -14.71 1.86
C VAL A 310 23.81 -13.77 2.00
N ALA A 311 22.70 -14.27 2.53
CA ALA A 311 21.53 -13.45 2.85
C ALA A 311 21.80 -12.60 4.11
N ALA A 312 21.41 -11.32 4.06
CA ALA A 312 21.53 -10.37 5.14
C ALA A 312 20.26 -9.53 5.28
N PHE A 313 20.01 -9.06 6.51
CA PHE A 313 18.94 -8.11 6.80
C PHE A 313 19.53 -6.80 7.33
N ASN A 314 19.02 -5.68 6.84
CA ASN A 314 19.29 -4.35 7.38
C ASN A 314 17.96 -3.67 7.74
N SER A 315 18.01 -2.72 8.67
CA SER A 315 16.83 -1.96 9.08
C SER A 315 17.15 -0.47 9.05
N PHE A 316 16.33 0.30 8.35
CA PHE A 316 16.36 1.76 8.36
C PHE A 316 15.26 2.28 9.27
N ASP A 317 15.65 2.94 10.36
CA ASP A 317 14.72 3.63 11.25
C ASP A 317 14.31 4.97 10.61
N THR A 318 13.02 5.11 10.27
CA THR A 318 12.52 6.31 9.58
C THR A 318 12.47 7.56 10.47
N ASN A 319 12.57 7.40 11.79
CA ASN A 319 12.62 8.52 12.74
C ASN A 319 14.06 8.93 13.03
N ALA A 320 14.94 7.94 13.27
CA ALA A 320 16.35 8.20 13.56
C ALA A 320 17.17 8.50 12.30
N LEU A 321 16.66 8.12 11.12
CA LEU A 321 17.31 8.28 9.82
C LEU A 321 18.67 7.57 9.73
N THR A 322 18.76 6.39 10.34
CA THR A 322 19.98 5.58 10.42
C THR A 322 19.72 4.14 10.02
N TRP A 323 20.70 3.52 9.36
CA TRP A 323 20.69 2.09 9.10
C TRP A 323 21.34 1.30 10.24
N SER A 324 20.85 0.08 10.43
CA SER A 324 21.43 -0.95 11.30
C SER A 324 21.55 -2.29 10.55
N GLY A 325 22.43 -3.16 11.03
CA GLY A 325 22.69 -4.48 10.45
C GLY A 325 24.13 -4.66 9.95
N PRO A 326 24.44 -5.84 9.37
CA PRO A 326 25.75 -6.16 8.85
C PRO A 326 26.05 -5.42 7.54
N ASN A 327 27.31 -5.45 7.11
CA ASN A 327 27.79 -5.01 5.79
C ASN A 327 27.46 -3.55 5.43
N LEU A 328 27.30 -2.68 6.42
CA LEU A 328 27.14 -1.24 6.17
C LEU A 328 28.47 -0.62 5.75
N MET A 329 28.45 0.17 4.68
CA MET A 329 29.58 0.93 4.15
C MET A 329 29.41 2.43 4.41
N VAL A 330 30.52 3.17 4.46
CA VAL A 330 30.47 4.63 4.49
C VAL A 330 30.17 5.10 3.06
N PRO A 331 29.08 5.83 2.80
CA PRO A 331 28.83 6.38 1.47
C PRO A 331 29.99 7.27 1.06
N GLU A 332 30.40 7.22 -0.21
CA GLU A 332 31.33 8.23 -0.73
C GLU A 332 30.63 9.59 -0.61
N ALA A 333 31.30 10.56 0.03
CA ALA A 333 30.71 11.86 0.32
C ALA A 333 30.09 12.41 -0.96
N SER A 334 28.75 12.49 -0.98
CA SER A 334 28.05 12.80 -2.20
C SER A 334 28.54 14.17 -2.69
N PRO A 335 28.89 14.34 -3.97
CA PRO A 335 29.37 15.60 -4.52
C PRO A 335 28.26 16.67 -4.61
N TYR A 336 27.15 16.51 -3.86
CA TYR A 336 26.19 17.58 -3.69
C TYR A 336 26.97 18.81 -3.21
N PRO A 337 26.81 19.96 -3.89
CA PRO A 337 27.52 21.17 -3.53
C PRO A 337 27.29 21.40 -2.05
N PRO A 338 28.35 21.61 -1.25
CA PRO A 338 28.22 21.84 0.17
C PRO A 338 27.13 22.89 0.35
N ASN A 339 26.05 22.48 1.02
CA ASN A 339 24.91 23.33 1.35
C ASN A 339 25.49 24.69 1.73
N PRO A 340 25.15 25.80 1.02
CA PRO A 340 25.85 27.08 1.14
C PRO A 340 26.02 27.36 2.61
N SER A 341 27.28 27.26 3.04
CA SER A 341 27.67 27.37 4.44
C SER A 341 27.13 28.70 4.91
N TYR A 342 26.05 28.65 5.69
CA TYR A 342 25.67 29.76 6.54
C TYR A 342 26.96 30.16 7.27
N PRO A 343 27.39 31.43 7.19
CA PRO A 343 28.68 31.87 7.69
C PRO A 343 28.83 31.36 9.12
N SER A 344 29.69 30.36 9.26
CA SER A 344 30.08 29.83 10.55
C SER A 344 30.63 31.01 11.34
N SER A 345 30.03 31.20 12.51
CA SER A 345 30.44 32.18 13.50
C SER A 345 31.98 32.19 13.60
N PRO A 346 32.60 33.38 13.66
CA PRO A 346 34.05 33.53 13.53
C PRO A 346 34.81 32.67 14.55
N PRO A 347 36.00 32.18 14.18
CA PRO A 347 36.79 31.28 15.00
C PRO A 347 37.10 31.94 16.34
N SER A 348 36.57 31.37 17.43
CA SER A 348 37.04 31.69 18.78
C SER A 348 38.49 31.27 18.88
N SER A 349 39.35 32.27 18.97
CA SER A 349 40.77 32.15 19.23
C SER A 349 41.02 31.36 20.51
N THR A 350 42.00 30.47 20.39
CA THR A 350 42.70 29.74 21.43
C THR A 350 43.04 30.65 22.62
N ILE A 351 42.43 30.41 23.78
CA ILE A 351 42.89 30.96 25.07
C ILE A 351 43.22 29.79 25.98
N LEU A 352 44.47 29.82 26.43
CA LEU A 352 45.11 28.95 27.42
C LEU A 352 44.28 28.87 28.71
N SER A 353 44.21 27.67 29.28
CA SER A 353 43.78 27.42 30.66
C SER A 353 44.46 28.42 31.62
N PRO A 354 43.70 29.02 32.55
CA PRO A 354 43.88 28.56 33.92
C PRO A 354 42.62 28.59 34.80
N ALA A 355 42.74 27.86 35.90
CA ALA A 355 42.06 28.07 37.18
C ALA A 355 40.57 27.73 37.32
N SER A 356 40.37 26.74 38.19
CA SER A 356 39.19 26.43 38.99
C SER A 356 38.39 27.66 39.45
N CYS A 357 37.09 27.68 39.17
CA CYS A 357 36.11 28.50 39.87
C CYS A 357 35.28 27.63 40.84
N PRO A 358 35.51 27.70 42.16
CA PRO A 358 34.53 27.33 43.16
C PRO A 358 33.68 28.57 43.43
N GLY A 359 32.53 28.69 42.77
CA GLY A 359 31.67 29.85 42.99
C GLY A 359 30.55 29.97 41.97
N SER A 360 29.33 29.98 42.48
CA SER A 360 28.04 30.22 41.83
C SER A 360 28.07 31.03 40.53
N GLY A 361 27.49 30.48 39.46
CA GLY A 361 26.91 31.27 38.37
C GLY A 361 27.39 30.96 36.96
N CYS A 362 27.17 29.75 36.44
CA CYS A 362 27.19 29.51 34.99
C CYS A 362 25.77 29.63 34.40
N PRO A 363 25.56 30.42 33.34
CA PRO A 363 24.25 30.56 32.72
C PRO A 363 23.86 29.30 31.95
N THR A 364 22.95 28.51 32.51
CA THR A 364 22.28 27.43 31.79
C THR A 364 21.36 28.03 30.73
N ASN A 365 21.72 27.89 29.45
CA ASN A 365 20.82 28.17 28.33
C ASN A 365 19.68 27.12 28.32
N LYS A 366 18.58 27.46 29.00
CA LYS A 366 17.35 26.67 28.98
C LYS A 366 16.64 26.94 27.66
N SER A 367 16.51 25.89 26.84
CA SER A 367 15.71 25.94 25.61
C SER A 367 14.26 26.29 25.97
N PRO A 368 13.57 27.18 25.23
CA PRO A 368 12.25 27.72 25.60
C PRO A 368 11.13 26.73 25.28
N THR A 369 11.13 25.57 25.92
CA THR A 369 10.10 24.52 25.76
C THR A 369 8.72 25.00 26.22
N GLY A 370 8.65 25.97 27.14
CA GLY A 370 7.40 26.54 27.64
C GLY A 370 6.58 27.31 26.60
N ALA A 371 7.23 27.97 25.64
CA ALA A 371 6.54 28.74 24.60
C ALA A 371 5.83 27.84 23.57
N ILE A 372 6.45 26.69 23.26
CA ILE A 372 5.92 25.72 22.29
C ILE A 372 4.69 25.02 22.88
N ILE A 373 4.74 24.62 24.16
CA ILE A 373 3.62 23.93 24.82
C ILE A 373 2.44 24.89 25.03
N GLY A 374 2.71 26.17 25.34
CA GLY A 374 1.67 27.19 25.47
C GLY A 374 0.89 27.46 24.17
N GLY A 375 1.57 27.44 23.02
CA GLY A 375 0.94 27.65 21.72
C GLY A 375 -0.01 26.53 21.31
N VAL A 376 0.37 25.27 21.57
CA VAL A 376 -0.45 24.11 21.18
C VAL A 376 -1.72 24.02 22.02
N VAL A 377 -1.63 24.23 23.33
CA VAL A 377 -2.80 24.20 24.23
C VAL A 377 -3.74 25.37 23.93
N GLY A 378 -3.22 26.58 23.70
CA GLY A 378 -4.03 27.73 23.30
C GLY A 378 -4.74 27.55 21.96
N GLY A 379 -4.06 26.97 20.97
CA GLY A 379 -4.63 26.67 19.65
C GLY A 379 -5.77 25.67 19.69
N LEU A 380 -5.64 24.60 20.48
CA LEU A 380 -6.70 23.58 20.63
C LEU A 380 -7.95 24.13 21.31
N VAL A 381 -7.79 25.01 22.30
CA VAL A 381 -8.92 25.66 22.98
C VAL A 381 -9.68 26.60 22.03
N LEU A 382 -8.96 27.40 21.22
CA LEU A 382 -9.59 28.27 20.22
C LEU A 382 -10.34 27.48 19.14
N LEU A 383 -9.75 26.38 18.67
CA LEU A 383 -10.40 25.48 17.70
C LEU A 383 -11.68 24.85 18.26
N ALA A 384 -11.67 24.41 19.52
CA ALA A 384 -12.84 23.85 20.18
C ALA A 384 -13.98 24.88 20.32
N ILE A 385 -13.65 26.13 20.66
CA ILE A 385 -14.63 27.23 20.74
C ILE A 385 -15.22 27.53 19.35
N ALA A 386 -14.39 27.60 18.31
CA ALA A 386 -14.86 27.85 16.95
C ALA A 386 -15.81 26.74 16.45
N ALA A 387 -15.46 25.47 16.69
CA ALA A 387 -16.31 24.32 16.36
C ALA A 387 -17.65 24.37 17.10
N PHE A 388 -17.64 24.74 18.38
CA PHE A 388 -18.86 24.87 19.19
C PHE A 388 -19.83 25.93 18.63
N PHE A 389 -19.32 27.10 18.20
CA PHE A 389 -20.15 28.14 17.57
C PHE A 389 -20.72 27.71 16.22
N LEU A 390 -19.95 27.01 15.38
CA LEU A 390 -20.44 26.50 14.09
C LEU A 390 -21.58 25.47 14.26
N ILE A 391 -21.46 24.58 15.23
CA ILE A 391 -22.51 23.58 15.54
C ILE A 391 -23.77 24.28 16.07
N ARG A 392 -23.62 25.28 16.94
CA ARG A 392 -24.74 26.04 17.50
C ARG A 392 -25.45 26.89 16.45
N TYR A 393 -24.69 27.49 15.53
CA TYR A 393 -25.25 28.28 14.42
C TYR A 393 -26.08 27.42 13.47
N ARG A 394 -25.58 26.23 13.08
CA ARG A 394 -26.33 25.30 12.22
C ARG A 394 -27.63 24.81 12.87
N ARG A 395 -27.66 24.58 14.18
CA ARG A 395 -28.89 24.11 14.87
C ARG A 395 -30.00 25.15 14.92
N ASN A 396 -29.69 26.45 14.81
CA ASN A 396 -30.71 27.50 14.91
C ASN A 396 -31.31 27.91 13.55
N SER A 397 -30.72 27.48 12.43
CA SER A 397 -31.18 27.84 11.08
C SER A 397 -32.36 27.01 10.55
N ASN A 398 -32.82 25.98 11.28
CA ASN A 398 -33.87 25.07 10.81
C ASN A 398 -35.28 25.40 11.32
N LYS A 399 -35.51 26.62 11.79
CA LYS A 399 -36.85 27.11 12.14
C LYS A 399 -37.07 28.37 11.35
N ASN A 400 -37.71 28.23 10.19
CA ASN A 400 -38.55 29.20 9.47
C ASN A 400 -38.51 28.83 7.99
N THR A 401 -39.63 28.31 7.46
CA THR A 401 -40.34 28.79 6.25
C THR A 401 -41.47 27.81 5.93
N LEU A 402 -42.65 28.07 6.51
CA LEU A 402 -43.94 27.68 5.92
C LEU A 402 -44.33 28.81 4.98
N GLY A 403 -44.53 28.51 3.69
CA GLY A 403 -44.93 29.51 2.69
C GLY A 403 -45.68 28.87 1.53
N ALA A 404 -46.95 29.21 1.42
CA ALA A 404 -47.95 28.70 0.48
C ALA A 404 -47.65 29.06 -0.99
N VAL A 405 -48.08 28.19 -1.91
CA VAL A 405 -48.06 28.43 -3.36
C VAL A 405 -49.45 28.89 -3.81
N PRO A 406 -49.60 30.07 -4.44
CA PRO A 406 -50.84 30.47 -5.10
C PRO A 406 -50.87 30.01 -6.55
N VAL A 407 -52.07 29.61 -6.96
CA VAL A 407 -52.53 29.35 -8.33
C VAL A 407 -52.57 30.67 -9.12
N SER A 408 -52.10 30.67 -10.37
CA SER A 408 -52.60 31.60 -11.38
C SER A 408 -52.45 31.04 -12.79
N SER A 409 -53.59 30.95 -13.46
CA SER A 409 -53.86 30.67 -14.87
C SER A 409 -53.58 31.88 -15.75
N THR A 410 -53.25 31.65 -17.03
CA THR A 410 -53.55 32.45 -18.25
C THR A 410 -52.88 31.71 -19.43
N ASP A 411 -53.59 31.04 -20.33
CA ASP A 411 -54.39 31.52 -21.47
C ASP A 411 -53.60 32.32 -22.52
N THR A 412 -53.47 31.75 -23.73
CA THR A 412 -53.39 32.36 -25.09
C THR A 412 -53.17 31.17 -26.06
N GLU A 413 -54.17 30.52 -26.66
CA GLU A 413 -55.10 30.90 -27.74
C GLU A 413 -54.46 31.39 -29.05
N SER A 414 -54.85 30.71 -30.15
CA SER A 414 -54.81 31.10 -31.57
C SER A 414 -53.54 30.74 -32.36
N GLN A 415 -53.54 30.13 -33.55
CA GLN A 415 -54.58 29.55 -34.43
C GLN A 415 -53.87 28.92 -35.66
N ASN A 416 -54.31 27.71 -36.06
CA ASN A 416 -54.65 27.31 -37.45
C ASN A 416 -53.52 27.25 -38.53
N MET A 417 -53.41 26.30 -39.48
CA MET A 417 -54.26 25.24 -40.06
C MET A 417 -53.36 24.13 -40.67
N GLY A 418 -53.86 22.90 -40.80
CA GLY A 418 -53.41 21.98 -41.86
C GLY A 418 -53.41 20.48 -41.51
N ALA A 419 -54.49 19.79 -41.88
CA ALA A 419 -54.78 18.35 -41.88
C ALA A 419 -53.58 17.40 -42.16
N VAL A 420 -53.46 16.15 -41.67
CA VAL A 420 -54.37 14.99 -41.74
C VAL A 420 -53.95 13.93 -40.68
N SER A 421 -54.92 13.19 -40.10
CA SER A 421 -54.80 12.07 -39.12
C SER A 421 -54.91 10.68 -39.81
N PRO A 422 -54.87 9.50 -39.14
CA PRO A 422 -54.34 9.10 -37.82
C PRO A 422 -53.60 7.71 -37.82
N MET A 423 -52.89 7.34 -36.74
CA MET A 423 -53.05 6.01 -36.14
C MET A 423 -52.63 5.98 -34.66
N GLN A 424 -53.36 5.17 -33.91
CA GLN A 424 -53.53 5.15 -32.47
C GLN A 424 -52.30 4.68 -31.68
N GLN A 425 -52.02 5.31 -30.53
CA GLN A 425 -51.36 4.65 -29.41
C GLN A 425 -52.11 4.96 -28.12
N ASN A 426 -52.74 3.91 -27.59
CA ASN A 426 -53.61 3.94 -26.42
C ASN A 426 -52.80 3.74 -25.13
N LYS A 427 -53.42 4.24 -24.07
CA LYS A 427 -52.95 4.63 -22.75
C LYS A 427 -53.31 3.57 -21.70
N HIS A 428 -52.85 3.81 -20.46
CA HIS A 428 -53.28 3.25 -19.16
C HIS A 428 -52.48 2.04 -18.65
N GLN A 429 -52.16 1.88 -17.36
CA GLN A 429 -52.72 2.46 -16.14
C GLN A 429 -51.77 2.23 -14.95
N SER A 430 -51.70 3.17 -14.01
CA SER A 430 -50.98 3.08 -12.74
C SER A 430 -51.83 2.36 -11.69
N PHE A 431 -51.26 1.40 -10.95
CA PHE A 431 -51.91 0.68 -9.84
C PHE A 431 -51.39 1.16 -8.47
N LEU A 432 -52.34 1.49 -7.59
CA LEU A 432 -52.17 1.73 -6.14
C LEU A 432 -52.14 0.39 -5.38
N LEU A 433 -51.28 0.28 -4.35
CA LEU A 433 -51.27 -0.84 -3.40
C LEU A 433 -52.03 -0.51 -2.10
N PRO A 434 -52.74 -1.49 -1.50
CA PRO A 434 -53.31 -1.39 -0.16
C PRO A 434 -52.38 -1.96 0.94
N PRO A 435 -52.64 -1.66 2.23
CA PRO A 435 -51.84 -2.14 3.36
C PRO A 435 -52.32 -3.52 3.84
N TYR A 436 -51.41 -4.34 4.38
CA TYR A 436 -51.76 -5.56 5.11
C TYR A 436 -51.10 -5.63 6.49
N GLU A 437 -51.87 -6.19 7.42
CA GLU A 437 -51.68 -6.33 8.86
C GLU A 437 -50.74 -7.48 9.29
N GLN A 438 -50.42 -7.43 10.59
CA GLN A 438 -49.70 -8.40 11.43
C GLN A 438 -50.33 -9.81 11.53
N GLN A 439 -49.46 -10.82 11.64
CA GLN A 439 -49.49 -12.09 12.42
C GLN A 439 -48.66 -13.13 11.62
N GLN A 440 -47.89 -14.10 12.13
CA GLN A 440 -47.78 -14.79 13.42
C GLN A 440 -46.43 -15.57 13.42
N GLN A 441 -45.83 -15.82 14.59
CA GLN A 441 -44.63 -16.65 14.78
C GLN A 441 -44.92 -18.15 14.61
N VAL A 442 -44.04 -18.91 13.93
CA VAL A 442 -43.81 -20.37 14.13
C VAL A 442 -42.34 -20.71 13.78
N PRO A 443 -41.62 -21.58 14.53
CA PRO A 443 -40.18 -21.80 14.39
C PRO A 443 -39.81 -22.85 13.31
N MET A 444 -38.70 -22.65 12.59
CA MET A 444 -38.14 -23.67 11.71
C MET A 444 -37.10 -24.54 12.44
N GLN A 445 -37.39 -25.85 12.42
CA GLN A 445 -36.49 -26.95 12.73
C GLN A 445 -35.45 -27.15 11.62
N MET A 446 -34.31 -27.71 12.03
CA MET A 446 -33.26 -28.31 11.20
C MET A 446 -33.81 -29.17 10.05
N GLN A 447 -33.32 -28.94 8.84
CA GLN A 447 -33.28 -29.99 7.82
C GLN A 447 -31.91 -30.02 7.14
N GLN A 448 -31.18 -31.07 7.51
CA GLN A 448 -29.92 -31.57 7.00
C GLN A 448 -30.14 -32.14 5.60
N TRP A 449 -29.55 -31.51 4.57
CA TRP A 449 -29.51 -32.09 3.23
C TRP A 449 -28.20 -32.83 3.00
N ARG A 450 -28.34 -34.15 2.79
CA ARG A 450 -27.33 -35.01 2.17
C ARG A 450 -27.33 -34.72 0.67
N THR A 451 -26.17 -34.37 0.11
CA THR A 451 -25.95 -34.43 -1.34
C THR A 451 -25.29 -35.76 -1.65
N SER A 452 -26.04 -36.60 -2.36
CA SER A 452 -25.59 -37.86 -2.94
C SER A 452 -25.02 -37.61 -4.33
N ASP A 453 -23.75 -37.96 -4.54
CA ASP A 453 -23.12 -38.08 -5.87
C ASP A 453 -23.63 -39.33 -6.59
N PRO A 454 -23.90 -39.23 -7.91
CA PRO A 454 -23.86 -40.41 -8.76
C PRO A 454 -23.15 -40.10 -10.09
N TYR A 455 -21.87 -40.46 -10.23
CA TYR A 455 -21.33 -40.87 -11.54
C TYR A 455 -20.30 -41.99 -11.38
N HIS A 456 -20.69 -43.15 -11.91
CA HIS A 456 -19.93 -44.37 -12.03
C HIS A 456 -19.23 -44.45 -13.40
N LEU A 457 -18.04 -45.07 -13.38
CA LEU A 457 -17.48 -46.00 -14.38
C LEU A 457 -17.24 -45.51 -15.82
N PHE A 458 -15.97 -45.31 -16.16
CA PHE A 458 -15.38 -45.89 -17.37
C PHE A 458 -13.95 -46.39 -17.09
N ASN A 459 -13.71 -47.65 -17.43
CA ASN A 459 -12.49 -48.41 -17.24
C ASN A 459 -11.98 -48.81 -18.64
N PRO A 460 -10.81 -48.35 -19.11
CA PRO A 460 -10.17 -48.94 -20.27
C PRO A 460 -9.19 -50.02 -19.80
N GLN A 461 -9.47 -51.27 -20.19
CA GLN A 461 -8.47 -52.35 -20.18
C GLN A 461 -7.37 -52.02 -21.19
N GLU A 462 -6.12 -51.95 -20.72
CA GLU A 462 -4.94 -52.04 -21.58
C GLU A 462 -4.43 -53.49 -21.64
N PRO A 463 -4.04 -53.98 -22.83
CA PRO A 463 -3.42 -55.28 -22.99
C PRO A 463 -1.92 -55.24 -22.68
N SER A 464 -1.48 -56.22 -21.90
CA SER A 464 -0.09 -56.59 -21.65
C SER A 464 0.67 -56.95 -22.93
N PRO A 465 2.01 -56.78 -22.91
CA PRO A 465 2.88 -57.93 -23.18
C PRO A 465 4.02 -58.11 -22.16
N SER A 466 4.36 -59.40 -22.01
CA SER A 466 5.63 -60.03 -21.58
C SER A 466 6.88 -59.15 -21.76
N GLU A 467 7.96 -59.22 -20.96
CA GLU A 467 8.64 -60.39 -20.41
C GLU A 467 9.81 -59.93 -19.49
N GLY A 468 10.07 -60.65 -18.40
CA GLY A 468 11.40 -60.93 -17.84
C GLY A 468 12.26 -59.83 -17.20
N ARG A 469 12.35 -59.81 -15.85
CA ARG A 469 13.52 -60.29 -15.07
C ARG A 469 13.39 -59.97 -13.58
N ALA A 470 13.93 -60.91 -12.80
CA ALA A 470 13.88 -61.07 -11.35
C ALA A 470 14.31 -59.86 -10.49
N SER A 471 13.64 -59.68 -9.35
CA SER A 471 14.24 -59.33 -8.04
C SER A 471 13.19 -59.37 -6.90
N PRO A 472 13.62 -59.51 -5.63
CA PRO A 472 12.93 -60.36 -4.65
C PRO A 472 11.84 -59.66 -3.82
N THR A 473 10.85 -60.48 -3.46
CA THR A 473 9.75 -60.21 -2.55
C THR A 473 10.24 -59.87 -1.13
N MET A 474 9.98 -58.64 -0.66
CA MET A 474 9.94 -58.35 0.78
C MET A 474 8.52 -58.55 1.30
N HIS A 475 8.37 -59.49 2.23
CA HIS A 475 7.16 -59.71 3.01
C HIS A 475 6.91 -58.50 3.94
N LEU A 476 5.87 -57.72 3.65
CA LEU A 476 5.34 -56.72 4.58
C LEU A 476 4.32 -57.39 5.50
N VAL A 477 4.72 -57.61 6.75
CA VAL A 477 3.85 -58.05 7.84
C VAL A 477 2.88 -56.91 8.17
N ARG A 478 1.59 -57.12 7.91
CA ARG A 478 0.49 -56.27 8.42
C ARG A 478 0.28 -56.58 9.91
N GLN A 479 0.64 -55.65 10.79
CA GLN A 479 0.09 -55.62 12.15
C GLN A 479 -1.26 -54.90 12.14
N PRO A 480 -2.33 -55.46 12.73
CA PRO A 480 -3.55 -54.72 12.96
C PRO A 480 -3.38 -53.73 14.13
N GLN A 481 -3.55 -52.45 13.86
CA GLN A 481 -3.65 -51.41 14.89
C GLN A 481 -4.99 -51.56 15.64
N GLN A 482 -4.87 -51.84 16.93
CA GLN A 482 -5.94 -51.89 17.90
C GLN A 482 -6.25 -50.46 18.36
N THR A 483 -7.45 -49.97 18.06
CA THR A 483 -7.96 -48.68 18.53
C THR A 483 -8.35 -48.79 20.01
N SER A 484 -7.71 -47.99 20.86
CA SER A 484 -8.14 -47.78 22.25
C SER A 484 -8.92 -46.47 22.36
N PRO A 485 -10.04 -46.42 23.11
CA PRO A 485 -10.81 -45.19 23.32
C PRO A 485 -10.10 -44.28 24.34
N VAL A 486 -9.97 -43.00 23.99
CA VAL A 486 -9.51 -41.95 24.91
C VAL A 486 -10.67 -41.58 25.84
N ASN A 487 -10.48 -41.83 27.12
CA ASN A 487 -11.36 -41.35 28.19
C ASN A 487 -11.20 -39.83 28.36
N LEU A 488 -12.31 -39.11 28.22
CA LEU A 488 -12.45 -37.69 28.50
C LEU A 488 -12.54 -37.50 30.01
N TRP A 489 -11.47 -36.99 30.64
CA TRP A 489 -11.51 -36.55 32.04
C TRP A 489 -12.07 -35.13 32.11
N SER A 490 -13.17 -34.98 32.83
CA SER A 490 -13.78 -33.73 33.24
C SER A 490 -12.88 -32.98 34.22
N GLN A 491 -12.53 -31.74 33.88
CA GLN A 491 -11.87 -30.79 34.78
C GLN A 491 -12.89 -30.25 35.81
N PRO A 492 -12.49 -30.10 37.09
CA PRO A 492 -13.33 -29.47 38.09
C PRO A 492 -13.29 -27.94 37.96
N GLN A 493 -14.49 -27.38 38.10
CA GLN A 493 -14.81 -25.97 38.20
C GLN A 493 -14.51 -25.50 39.63
N GLU A 494 -13.58 -24.55 39.79
CA GLU A 494 -13.36 -23.82 41.05
C GLU A 494 -13.50 -22.31 40.80
N ASP A 495 -14.62 -21.81 41.30
CA ASP A 495 -14.86 -20.59 42.06
C ASP A 495 -14.22 -19.24 41.69
N ALA A 496 -15.15 -18.34 41.39
CA ALA A 496 -15.03 -16.90 41.37
C ALA A 496 -14.87 -16.31 42.79
N ALA A 497 -13.89 -15.43 42.97
CA ALA A 497 -13.96 -14.30 43.91
C ALA A 497 -12.86 -13.26 43.60
N SER A 498 -13.16 -12.00 43.91
CA SER A 498 -12.28 -10.81 43.94
C SER A 498 -12.03 -10.05 42.62
N GLN A 499 -13.09 -9.37 42.13
CA GLN A 499 -12.93 -8.07 41.45
C GLN A 499 -12.65 -6.98 42.50
N ALA A 500 -11.46 -6.38 42.44
CA ALA A 500 -11.17 -5.11 43.10
C ALA A 500 -11.13 -3.99 42.05
N HIS A 501 -12.08 -3.06 42.17
CA HIS A 501 -12.14 -1.82 41.40
C HIS A 501 -10.95 -0.92 41.79
N ILE A 502 -10.05 -0.64 40.85
CA ILE A 502 -9.05 0.42 41.00
C ILE A 502 -9.57 1.65 40.26
N GLN A 503 -9.98 2.68 41.01
CA GLN A 503 -10.22 4.02 40.48
C GLN A 503 -8.87 4.71 40.19
N PRO A 504 -8.73 5.42 39.06
CA PRO A 504 -7.55 6.24 38.82
C PRO A 504 -7.62 7.52 39.68
N ASN A 505 -6.59 7.70 40.49
CA ASN A 505 -6.34 8.90 41.30
C ASN A 505 -6.09 10.10 40.36
N ILE A 506 -6.97 11.10 40.39
CA ILE A 506 -6.80 12.36 39.65
C ILE A 506 -5.87 13.26 40.47
N TYR A 507 -4.68 13.51 39.93
CA TYR A 507 -3.71 14.44 40.51
C TYR A 507 -4.11 15.89 40.12
N LEU A 508 -4.55 16.69 41.08
CA LEU A 508 -4.68 18.15 40.91
C LEU A 508 -3.33 18.84 41.20
N PRO A 509 -2.75 19.61 40.26
CA PRO A 509 -1.61 20.46 40.56
C PRO A 509 -2.04 21.72 41.34
N PRO A 510 -1.13 22.30 42.15
CA PRO A 510 -1.42 23.42 43.03
C PRO A 510 -1.69 24.73 42.26
N SER A 511 -2.63 25.51 42.78
CA SER A 511 -2.93 26.88 42.37
C SER A 511 -1.70 27.77 42.53
N VAL A 512 -1.18 28.28 41.41
CA VAL A 512 -0.13 29.30 41.37
C VAL A 512 -0.78 30.65 41.03
N GLY A 513 -0.49 31.63 41.88
CA GLY A 513 -1.11 32.95 41.88
C GLY A 513 -0.87 33.79 40.64
N SER A 514 -1.79 34.74 40.46
CA SER A 514 -1.87 35.76 39.42
C SER A 514 -0.60 36.62 39.33
N PRO A 515 0.01 36.79 38.15
CA PRO A 515 0.96 37.87 37.93
C PRO A 515 0.24 39.17 37.56
N GLN A 516 0.74 40.26 38.13
CA GLN A 516 0.34 41.63 37.89
C GLN A 516 0.49 42.03 36.42
N GLN A 517 -0.50 42.80 35.96
CA GLN A 517 -0.58 43.46 34.67
C GLN A 517 0.44 44.60 34.63
N ILE A 518 1.51 44.45 33.84
CA ILE A 518 2.41 45.57 33.50
C ILE A 518 1.92 46.14 32.18
N ASP A 519 1.45 47.38 32.28
CA ASP A 519 1.04 48.25 31.19
C ASP A 519 2.28 48.80 30.48
N THR A 520 2.47 48.45 29.21
CA THR A 520 3.40 49.15 28.34
C THR A 520 2.70 49.47 27.03
N GLY A 521 2.08 50.64 27.00
CA GLY A 521 1.65 51.28 25.77
C GLY A 521 2.85 51.59 24.86
N ILE A 522 2.81 51.08 23.63
CA ILE A 522 3.59 51.64 22.52
C ILE A 522 2.64 51.77 21.33
N ASP A 523 2.46 53.04 20.98
CA ASP A 523 1.73 53.59 19.86
C ASP A 523 2.67 53.61 18.64
N THR A 524 2.27 52.99 17.51
CA THR A 524 2.91 53.26 16.22
C THR A 524 1.87 53.25 15.10
N SER A 525 1.69 54.45 14.55
CA SER A 525 0.91 54.78 13.36
C SER A 525 1.80 54.88 12.11
N TYR A 526 1.17 54.81 10.92
CA TYR A 526 1.67 55.11 9.56
C TYR A 526 2.58 54.05 8.88
N SER A 527 2.53 53.77 7.57
CA SER A 527 1.88 54.43 6.41
C SER A 527 1.74 53.49 5.20
N ARG A 528 0.78 53.87 4.34
CA ARG A 528 0.32 53.32 3.07
C ARG A 528 1.14 53.87 1.88
N ALA A 529 1.57 53.03 0.94
CA ALA A 529 1.93 53.38 -0.46
C ALA A 529 1.94 52.10 -1.33
N THR A 530 0.97 51.85 -2.21
CA THR A 530 0.84 52.21 -3.65
C THR A 530 1.88 51.65 -4.64
N ARG A 531 1.40 50.60 -5.33
CA ARG A 531 1.50 50.23 -6.77
C ARG A 531 2.76 49.58 -7.37
N PRO A 532 2.57 48.71 -8.40
CA PRO A 532 3.54 47.68 -8.83
C PRO A 532 4.19 48.02 -10.18
N PRO A 533 5.19 47.23 -10.63
CA PRO A 533 5.58 47.25 -12.04
C PRO A 533 5.35 45.90 -12.76
N THR A 534 4.69 46.05 -13.91
CA THR A 534 4.90 45.43 -15.23
C THR A 534 4.70 43.92 -15.48
N LEU A 535 3.70 43.69 -16.33
CA LEU A 535 3.49 42.54 -17.22
C LEU A 535 4.77 42.13 -17.97
N TYR A 536 5.00 40.82 -18.01
CA TYR A 536 5.90 40.16 -18.96
C TYR A 536 5.06 39.60 -20.12
N VAL A 537 5.38 40.00 -21.35
CA VAL A 537 4.77 39.50 -22.59
C VAL A 537 5.70 38.44 -23.19
N PRO A 538 5.30 37.17 -23.36
CA PRO A 538 6.08 36.22 -24.13
C PRO A 538 5.90 36.45 -25.63
N VAL A 539 7.03 36.58 -26.32
CA VAL A 539 7.17 36.64 -27.77
C VAL A 539 6.90 35.26 -28.37
N ASN A 540 5.95 35.18 -29.30
CA ASN A 540 5.72 34.03 -30.17
C ASN A 540 6.94 33.79 -31.06
N GLN A 541 7.65 32.68 -30.87
CA GLN A 541 8.63 32.17 -31.82
C GLN A 541 7.95 31.20 -32.79
N ILE A 542 8.02 31.54 -34.06
CA ILE A 542 7.61 30.73 -35.22
C ILE A 542 8.68 29.66 -35.45
N PRO A 543 8.37 28.36 -35.49
CA PRO A 543 9.32 27.35 -35.95
C PRO A 543 9.39 27.33 -37.50
N PRO A 544 10.58 27.25 -38.11
CA PRO A 544 10.72 27.07 -39.54
C PRO A 544 10.48 25.62 -39.96
N ASN A 545 9.96 25.51 -41.18
CA ASN A 545 9.54 24.34 -41.92
C ASN A 545 10.54 23.18 -42.02
N SER A 546 9.95 21.97 -41.91
CA SER A 546 10.16 20.76 -42.70
C SER A 546 11.47 20.57 -43.47
N ILE A 547 12.25 19.56 -43.07
CA ILE A 547 13.12 18.82 -43.98
C ILE A 547 12.70 17.35 -43.93
N ALA A 548 12.37 16.83 -45.11
CA ALA A 548 11.99 15.46 -45.38
C ALA A 548 13.15 14.49 -45.07
N SER A 549 12.91 13.52 -44.20
CA SER A 549 13.78 12.37 -44.02
C SER A 549 13.20 11.17 -44.77
N ARG A 550 13.89 10.88 -45.88
CA ARG A 550 14.04 9.62 -46.61
C ARG A 550 13.58 8.37 -45.86
N GLN A 551 12.68 7.65 -46.50
CA GLN A 551 12.30 6.27 -46.22
C GLN A 551 13.38 5.36 -46.82
N GLU A 552 14.17 4.68 -45.98
CA GLU A 552 15.07 3.61 -46.41
C GLU A 552 14.29 2.29 -46.38
N ASP A 553 14.02 1.76 -47.58
CA ASP A 553 13.58 0.40 -47.81
C ASP A 553 14.68 -0.58 -47.37
N VAL A 554 14.43 -1.33 -46.29
CA VAL A 554 15.22 -2.50 -45.93
C VAL A 554 14.56 -3.72 -46.56
N GLN A 555 15.11 -4.15 -47.70
CA GLN A 555 14.84 -5.47 -48.27
C GLN A 555 15.42 -6.55 -47.36
N HIS A 556 14.55 -7.38 -46.78
CA HIS A 556 14.94 -8.65 -46.17
C HIS A 556 15.30 -9.66 -47.26
N HIS A 557 16.59 -9.99 -47.34
CA HIS A 557 17.10 -11.13 -48.10
C HIS A 557 16.88 -12.42 -47.28
N SER A 558 15.95 -13.25 -47.75
CA SER A 558 15.83 -14.64 -47.30
C SER A 558 16.96 -15.46 -47.92
N THR A 559 17.77 -16.11 -47.08
CA THR A 559 18.72 -17.13 -47.52
C THR A 559 18.36 -18.46 -46.88
N ASP A 560 17.68 -19.30 -47.67
CA ASP A 560 17.62 -20.73 -47.45
C ASP A 560 19.02 -21.31 -47.65
N LYS A 561 19.50 -22.09 -46.68
CA LYS A 561 20.59 -23.04 -46.89
C LYS A 561 20.16 -24.42 -46.42
N TYR A 562 19.92 -25.27 -47.42
CA TYR A 562 20.13 -26.71 -47.37
C TYR A 562 21.59 -27.02 -46.98
N VAL A 563 21.77 -27.98 -46.08
CA VAL A 563 22.97 -28.83 -46.01
C VAL A 563 22.52 -30.26 -45.77
N GLU A 564 23.18 -31.15 -46.50
CA GLU A 564 23.07 -32.62 -46.57
C GLU A 564 23.09 -33.35 -45.21
#